data_AF-A0A1N6XH64-F1
#
_entry.id   AF-A0A1N6XH64-F1
#
_cell.length_a   1.000
_cell.length_b   1.000
_cell.length_c   1.000
_cell.angle_alpha   90.00
_cell.angle_beta   90.00
_cell.angle_gamma   90.00
#
_symmetry.space_group_name_H-M   'P 1'
#
loop_
_entity.id
_entity.type
_entity.pdbx_description
1 polymer ?
#
loop_
_entity_poly.entity_id
_entity_poly.type
_entity_poly.pdbx_seq_one_letter_code
_entity_poly.pdbx_strand_id
1 'polypeptide(L)'
;MSPKYSSWSIDHKKPENAEYVGVRNEGKPVFYDKENNSTFEGEPHPENERITPVEGSEESLGAEETIGQAIDRLGEKTGWDALSEFAQKHLESDETESN
;
A
#
# COMPACT_ATOMS: atom_id res chain seq x y z
N MET A 1 9.16 -5.71 12.05
CA MET A 1 8.28 -6.91 12.16
C MET A 1 7.66 -7.07 10.80
N SER A 2 7.91 -8.14 10.04
CA SER A 2 7.40 -8.21 8.66
C SER A 2 5.88 -8.02 8.66
N PRO A 3 5.32 -7.11 7.84
CA PRO A 3 3.89 -6.86 7.85
C PRO A 3 3.16 -8.15 7.50
N LYS A 4 2.13 -8.50 8.29
CA LYS A 4 1.40 -9.78 8.22
C LYS A 4 0.97 -10.16 6.80
N TYR A 5 0.71 -9.18 5.94
CA TYR A 5 0.21 -9.37 4.58
C TYR A 5 1.30 -9.50 3.50
N SER A 6 2.58 -9.25 3.79
CA SER A 6 3.63 -9.33 2.77
C SER A 6 3.90 -10.74 2.26
N SER A 7 3.48 -11.77 3.00
CA SER A 7 3.59 -13.17 2.60
C SER A 7 2.28 -13.76 2.07
N TRP A 8 1.20 -12.97 2.02
CA TRP A 8 -0.12 -13.46 1.62
C TRP A 8 -0.26 -13.43 0.11
N SER A 9 -1.07 -14.35 -0.41
CA SER A 9 -1.44 -14.33 -1.83
C SER A 9 -2.43 -13.21 -2.10
N ILE A 10 -2.33 -12.56 -3.26
CA ILE A 10 -3.27 -11.52 -3.69
C ILE A 10 -3.96 -12.01 -4.95
N ASP A 11 -5.28 -11.91 -4.98
CA ASP A 11 -6.04 -12.37 -6.13
C ASP A 11 -5.70 -11.65 -7.42
N HIS A 12 -5.53 -12.45 -8.47
CA HIS A 12 -5.24 -11.98 -9.83
C HIS A 12 -3.99 -11.11 -9.96
N LYS A 13 -3.17 -10.99 -8.90
CA LYS A 13 -1.92 -10.22 -8.88
C LYS A 13 -0.79 -11.11 -8.40
N LYS A 14 0.41 -10.87 -8.91
CA LYS A 14 1.60 -11.52 -8.37
C LYS A 14 1.99 -10.83 -7.07
N PRO A 15 2.34 -11.58 -6.00
CA PRO A 15 2.79 -10.98 -4.74
C PRO A 15 3.99 -10.04 -4.92
N GLU A 16 4.86 -10.31 -5.90
CA GLU A 16 6.03 -9.46 -6.21
C GLU A 16 5.67 -8.06 -6.76
N ASN A 17 4.47 -7.93 -7.35
CA ASN A 17 3.97 -6.70 -7.96
C ASN A 17 3.20 -5.83 -6.97
N ALA A 18 2.94 -6.29 -5.76
CA ALA A 18 2.12 -5.61 -4.79
C ALA A 18 2.85 -5.46 -3.45
N GLU A 19 2.94 -4.24 -2.95
CA GLU A 19 3.60 -3.94 -1.67
C GLU A 19 2.58 -3.44 -0.66
N TYR A 20 2.67 -3.94 0.57
CA TYR A 20 1.79 -3.51 1.63
C TYR A 20 2.17 -2.09 2.11
N VAL A 21 1.22 -1.16 2.03
CA VAL A 21 1.44 0.26 2.33
C VAL A 21 1.01 0.60 3.75
N GLY A 22 -0.11 0.05 4.22
CA GLY A 22 -0.67 0.40 5.52
C GLY A 22 -2.12 -0.01 5.68
N VAL A 23 -2.82 0.57 6.65
CA VAL A 23 -4.22 0.29 6.94
C VAL A 23 -5.04 1.58 6.91
N ARG A 24 -6.21 1.57 6.26
CA ARG A 24 -7.17 2.68 6.33
C ARG A 24 -7.99 2.66 7.61
N ASN A 25 -8.65 3.77 7.94
CA ASN A 25 -9.42 3.97 9.17
C ASN A 25 -10.47 2.86 9.47
N GLU A 26 -10.89 2.09 8.46
CA GLU A 26 -11.81 0.96 8.59
C GLU A 26 -11.12 -0.39 8.88
N GLY A 27 -9.80 -0.41 9.08
CA GLY A 27 -9.02 -1.63 9.28
C GLY A 27 -8.65 -2.38 7.99
N LYS A 28 -8.95 -1.80 6.82
CA LYS A 28 -8.66 -2.42 5.52
C LYS A 28 -7.20 -2.18 5.12
N PRO A 29 -6.43 -3.23 4.79
CA PRO A 29 -5.09 -3.07 4.28
C PRO A 29 -5.10 -2.42 2.89
N VAL A 30 -4.13 -1.53 2.66
CA VAL A 30 -3.86 -0.86 1.39
C VAL A 30 -2.57 -1.40 0.82
N PHE A 31 -2.57 -1.65 -0.49
CA PHE A 31 -1.43 -2.14 -1.24
C PHE A 31 -1.10 -1.20 -2.39
N TYR A 32 0.18 -1.14 -2.74
CA TYR A 32 0.68 -0.45 -3.92
C TYR A 32 0.99 -1.48 -5.01
N ASP A 33 0.30 -1.36 -6.14
CA ASP A 33 0.54 -2.11 -7.36
C ASP A 33 1.62 -1.43 -8.21
N LYS A 34 2.82 -2.03 -8.23
CA LYS A 34 3.98 -1.56 -8.99
C LYS A 34 3.77 -1.63 -10.50
N GLU A 35 2.99 -2.61 -10.98
CA GLU A 35 2.79 -2.84 -12.41
C GLU A 35 1.90 -1.74 -13.00
N ASN A 36 0.85 -1.36 -12.27
CA ASN A 36 -0.12 -0.37 -12.71
C ASN A 36 0.12 1.03 -12.14
N ASN A 37 1.17 1.21 -11.30
CA ASN A 37 1.44 2.44 -10.55
C ASN A 37 0.17 2.98 -9.86
N SER A 38 -0.45 2.12 -9.04
CA SER A 38 -1.74 2.43 -8.40
C SER A 38 -1.79 1.88 -6.99
N THR A 39 -2.74 2.35 -6.18
CA THR A 39 -3.03 1.79 -4.86
C THR A 39 -4.41 1.15 -4.85
N PHE A 40 -4.62 0.14 -4.01
CA PHE A 40 -5.92 -0.50 -3.87
C PHE A 40 -6.15 -1.00 -2.44
N GLU A 41 -7.43 -1.08 -2.04
CA GLU A 41 -7.82 -1.70 -0.79
C GLU A 41 -7.94 -3.22 -0.98
N GLY A 42 -7.47 -3.99 0.00
CA GLY A 42 -7.59 -5.43 0.02
C GLY A 42 -8.52 -5.89 1.14
N GLU A 43 -9.36 -6.88 0.86
CA GLU A 43 -10.12 -7.60 1.87
C GLU A 43 -9.29 -8.82 2.35
N PRO A 44 -8.91 -8.88 3.64
CA PRO A 44 -8.10 -9.97 4.15
C PRO A 44 -8.95 -11.20 4.49
N HIS A 45 -8.56 -12.35 3.94
CA HIS A 45 -9.11 -13.66 4.23
C HIS A 45 -8.09 -14.48 5.06
N PRO A 46 -8.08 -14.33 6.39
CA PRO A 46 -7.05 -14.93 7.26
C PRO A 46 -7.08 -16.46 7.28
N GLU A 47 -8.21 -17.07 6.98
CA GLU A 47 -8.37 -18.53 6.94
C GLU A 47 -7.54 -19.20 5.83
N ASN A 48 -7.22 -18.45 4.77
CA ASN A 48 -6.49 -18.92 3.60
C ASN A 48 -5.23 -18.09 3.29
N GLU A 49 -4.85 -17.16 4.19
CA GLU A 49 -3.72 -16.23 3.99
C GLU A 49 -3.76 -15.53 2.62
N ARG A 50 -4.92 -14.97 2.30
CA ARG A 50 -5.25 -14.39 0.99
C ARG A 50 -5.83 -12.98 1.12
N ILE A 51 -5.55 -12.14 0.15
CA ILE A 51 -6.14 -10.80 -0.02
C ILE A 51 -6.94 -10.79 -1.33
N THR A 52 -8.18 -10.32 -1.26
CA THR A 52 -8.99 -10.06 -2.45
C THR A 52 -9.07 -8.55 -2.67
N PRO A 53 -8.63 -8.01 -3.82
CA PRO A 53 -8.77 -6.59 -4.12
C PRO A 53 -10.23 -6.17 -4.07
N VAL A 54 -10.51 -5.05 -3.39
CA VAL A 54 -11.85 -4.47 -3.35
C VAL A 54 -12.12 -3.78 -4.68
N GLU A 55 -13.12 -4.24 -5.42
CA GLU A 55 -13.49 -3.66 -6.71
C GLU A 55 -13.81 -2.15 -6.58
N GLY A 56 -13.25 -1.34 -7.47
CA GLY A 56 -13.46 0.11 -7.49
C GLY A 56 -12.66 0.91 -6.44
N SER A 57 -11.85 0.24 -5.61
CA SER A 57 -10.93 0.91 -4.67
C SER A 57 -9.58 1.29 -5.30
N GLU A 58 -9.34 0.92 -6.56
CA GLU A 58 -8.10 1.23 -7.26
C GLU A 58 -7.98 2.74 -7.52
N GLU A 59 -6.93 3.34 -6.99
CA GLU A 59 -6.57 4.74 -7.19
C GLU A 59 -5.24 4.80 -7.93
N SER A 60 -5.28 5.17 -9.22
CA SER A 60 -4.07 5.37 -10.02
C SER A 60 -3.26 6.55 -9.50
N LEU A 61 -1.95 6.34 -9.36
CA LEU A 61 -1.03 7.44 -9.12
C LEU A 61 -0.77 8.13 -10.46
N GLY A 62 -0.83 9.47 -10.46
CA GLY A 62 -0.50 10.26 -11.64
C GLY A 62 0.92 9.93 -12.14
N ALA A 63 1.19 10.17 -13.43
CA ALA A 63 2.52 9.95 -14.01
C ALA A 63 3.62 10.81 -13.35
N GLU A 64 3.23 11.91 -12.72
CA GLU A 64 4.09 12.83 -11.97
C GLU A 64 3.98 12.61 -10.45
N GLU A 65 3.12 11.70 -9.99
CA GLU A 65 2.89 11.44 -8.57
C GLU A 65 3.82 10.32 -8.11
N THR A 66 4.64 10.61 -7.11
CA THR A 66 5.50 9.60 -6.51
C THR A 66 4.70 8.72 -5.55
N ILE A 67 5.17 7.50 -5.34
CA ILE A 67 4.64 6.64 -4.29
C ILE A 67 4.73 7.32 -2.91
N GLY A 68 5.77 8.13 -2.66
CA GLY A 68 5.93 8.91 -1.44
C GLY A 68 4.76 9.87 -1.22
N GLN A 69 4.34 10.59 -2.27
CA GLN A 69 3.17 11.47 -2.22
C GLN A 69 1.85 10.71 -1.98
N ALA A 70 1.71 9.51 -2.56
CA ALA A 70 0.55 8.66 -2.31
C ALA A 70 0.49 8.19 -0.85
N ILE A 71 1.64 7.83 -0.30
CA ILE A 71 1.81 7.42 1.09
C ILE A 71 1.54 8.59 2.04
N ASP A 72 2.06 9.78 1.73
CA ASP A 72 1.85 11.01 2.51
C ASP A 72 0.34 11.30 2.66
N ARG A 73 -0.39 11.31 1.55
CA ARG A 73 -1.87 11.44 1.56
C ARG A 73 -2.57 10.35 2.37
N LEU A 74 -2.06 9.11 2.32
CA LEU A 74 -2.62 8.03 3.11
C LEU A 74 -2.38 8.30 4.61
N GLY A 75 -1.14 8.64 4.98
CA GLY A 75 -0.76 9.00 6.35
C GLY A 75 -1.56 10.17 6.92
N GLU A 76 -1.80 11.21 6.13
CA GLU A 76 -2.66 12.34 6.52
C GLU A 76 -4.11 11.91 6.81
N LYS A 77 -4.64 10.95 6.05
CA LYS A 77 -6.02 10.48 6.19
C LYS A 77 -6.20 9.45 7.30
N THR A 78 -5.20 8.60 7.53
CA THR A 78 -5.34 7.39 8.37
C THR A 78 -4.49 7.43 9.64
N GLY A 79 -3.60 8.41 9.76
CA GLY A 79 -2.57 8.47 10.78
C GLY A 79 -1.31 7.72 10.35
N TRP A 80 -0.16 8.34 10.61
CA TRP A 80 1.17 7.82 10.26
C TRP A 80 1.51 6.49 10.94
N ASP A 81 0.94 6.22 12.12
CA ASP A 81 1.12 4.96 12.83
C ASP A 81 0.47 3.75 12.11
N ALA A 82 -0.44 4.01 11.17
CA ALA A 82 -1.09 2.98 10.37
C ALA A 82 -0.28 2.59 9.11
N LEU A 83 0.83 3.29 8.83
CA LEU A 83 1.71 3.02 7.70
C LEU A 83 2.67 1.84 7.98
N SER A 84 3.03 1.13 6.93
CA SER A 84 3.99 0.03 6.98
C SER A 84 5.44 0.54 6.98
N GLU A 85 6.38 -0.35 7.31
CA GLU A 85 7.82 -0.06 7.16
C GLU A 85 8.19 0.28 5.70
N PHE A 86 7.49 -0.27 4.72
CA PHE A 86 7.69 0.07 3.30
C PHE A 86 7.26 1.51 3.01
N ALA A 87 6.12 1.92 3.56
CA ALA A 87 5.61 3.27 3.42
C ALA A 87 6.54 4.30 4.09
N GLN A 88 7.00 4.00 5.30
CA GLN A 88 7.94 4.86 6.03
C GLN A 88 9.26 5.07 5.25
N LYS A 89 9.83 4.01 4.67
CA LYS A 89 11.06 4.12 3.87
C LYS A 89 10.91 5.00 2.63
N HIS A 90 9.75 4.96 1.99
CA HIS A 90 9.50 5.76 0.78
C HIS A 90 9.25 7.24 1.11
N LEU A 91 8.70 7.55 2.29
CA LEU A 91 8.61 8.92 2.79
C LEU A 91 10.00 9.50 3.07
N GLU A 92 10.85 8.75 3.77
CA GLU A 92 12.23 9.19 4.08
C GLU A 92 13.08 9.37 2.82
N SER A 93 12.80 8.60 1.75
CA SER A 93 13.56 8.70 0.49
C SER A 93 13.22 9.97 -0.29
N ASP A 94 11.96 10.41 -0.29
CA ASP A 94 11.51 11.63 -0.99
C ASP A 94 12.09 12.91 -0.32
N GLU A 95 12.35 12.90 0.99
CA GLU A 95 12.97 14.03 1.70
C GLU A 95 14.49 14.18 1.43
N THR A 96 15.15 13.15 0.89
CA THR A 96 16.63 13.14 0.73
C THR A 96 17.16 13.57 -0.63
N GLU A 97 16.29 13.78 -1.63
CA GLU A 97 16.68 14.37 -2.94
C GLU A 97 16.51 15.90 -3.00
N SER A 98 16.41 16.57 -1.86
CA SER A 98 16.53 18.03 -1.75
C SER A 98 17.80 18.43 -1.01
N ASN A 99 18.97 18.22 -1.61
CA ASN A 99 20.20 18.96 -1.26
C ASN A 99 21.15 19.15 -2.45
#